data_AF-A0A5N8WLP7-F1
#
_entry.id   AF-A0A5N8WLP7-F1
#
_cell.length_a   1.000
_cell.length_b   1.000
_cell.length_c   1.000
_cell.angle_alpha   90.00
_cell.angle_beta   90.00
_cell.angle_gamma   90.00
#
_symmetry.space_group_name_H-M   'P 1'
#
loop_
_entity.id
_entity.type
_entity.pdbx_description
1 polymer ?
#
loop_
_entity_poly.entity_id
_entity_poly.type
_entity_poly.pdbx_seq_one_letter_code
_entity_poly.pdbx_strand_id
1 'polypeptide(L)' 'MGRLTPREQETFLLLAEGLSNEAMAQRLHVSERTVRAHVAAVMEKLELGSRLTACLASYTFLTERRSDARPGELDKSRS' A
#
# COMPACT_ATOMS: atom_id res chain seq x y z
N MET A 1 2.32 2.58 -10.23
CA MET A 1 2.75 3.35 -9.03
C MET A 1 3.26 4.77 -9.32
N GLY A 2 3.82 5.07 -10.50
CA GLY A 2 4.45 6.38 -10.77
C GLY A 2 3.55 7.64 -10.66
N ARG A 3 2.24 7.49 -10.48
CA ARG A 3 1.29 8.61 -10.25
C ARG A 3 1.14 8.97 -8.75
N LEU A 4 1.53 8.06 -7.85
CA LEU A 4 1.48 8.29 -6.40
C LEU A 4 2.80 8.84 -5.89
N THR A 5 2.73 9.81 -4.97
CA THR A 5 3.87 10.29 -4.19
C THR A 5 4.36 9.19 -3.22
N PRO A 6 5.59 9.27 -2.68
CA PRO A 6 6.09 8.27 -1.75
C PRO A 6 5.17 8.00 -0.54
N ARG A 7 4.55 9.05 0.03
CA ARG A 7 3.61 8.90 1.16
C ARG A 7 2.29 8.28 0.76
N GLU A 8 1.79 8.58 -0.44
CA GLU A 8 0.61 7.93 -0.99
C GLU A 8 0.88 6.46 -1.30
N GLN A 9 2.08 6.11 -1.77
CA GLN A 9 2.50 4.73 -1.98
C GLN A 9 2.53 3.96 -0.66
N GLU A 10 3.18 4.49 0.39
CA GLU A 10 3.17 3.89 1.72
C GLU A 10 1.74 3.70 2.25
N THR A 11 0.91 4.74 2.15
CA THR A 11 -0.50 4.70 2.54
C THR A 11 -1.25 3.61 1.78
N PHE A 12 -1.06 3.52 0.46
CA PHE A 12 -1.68 2.49 -0.37
C PHE A 12 -1.24 1.09 0.06
N LEU A 13 0.04 0.84 0.30
CA LEU A 13 0.54 -0.46 0.73
C LEU A 13 -0.06 -0.91 2.07
N LEU A 14 -0.24 0.03 3.02
CA LEU A 14 -0.88 -0.27 4.30
C LEU A 14 -2.37 -0.60 4.17
N LEU A 15 -3.05 -0.20 3.07
CA LEU A 15 -4.45 -0.59 2.84
C LEU A 15 -4.61 -2.11 2.60
N ALA A 16 -3.59 -2.78 2.06
CA ALA A 16 -3.62 -4.23 1.88
C ALA A 16 -3.69 -4.99 3.23
N GLU A 17 -3.21 -4.37 4.31
CA GLU A 17 -3.29 -4.93 5.66
C GLU A 17 -4.67 -4.73 6.32
N GLY A 18 -5.59 -3.98 5.68
CA GLY A 18 -6.94 -3.71 6.21
C GLY A 18 -6.96 -2.82 7.45
N LEU A 19 -5.86 -2.11 7.75
CA LEU A 19 -5.74 -1.23 8.92
C LEU A 19 -6.79 -0.11 8.93
N SER A 20 -7.13 0.42 10.09
CA SER A 20 -7.91 1.66 10.21
C SER A 20 -7.05 2.90 9.92
N ASN A 21 -7.67 4.06 9.68
CA ASN A 21 -6.90 5.30 9.49
C ASN A 21 -6.08 5.67 10.73
N GLU A 22 -6.57 5.35 11.93
CA GLU A 22 -5.86 5.56 13.19
C GLU A 22 -4.61 4.67 13.29
N ALA A 23 -4.75 3.38 13.00
CA ALA A 23 -3.63 2.44 13.01
C ALA A 23 -2.57 2.81 11.94
N MET A 24 -3.03 3.24 10.76
CA MET A 24 -2.14 3.77 9.72
C MET A 24 -1.43 5.05 10.18
N ALA A 25 -2.13 5.93 10.90
CA ALA A 25 -1.57 7.19 11.41
C ALA A 25 -0.45 6.94 12.42
N GLN A 26 -0.66 5.98 13.33
CA GLN A 26 0.37 5.54 14.27
C GLN A 26 1.60 5.00 13.54
N ARG A 27 1.42 4.14 12.54
CA ARG A 27 2.52 3.52 11.79
C ARG A 27 3.30 4.51 10.93
N LEU A 28 2.60 5.48 10.35
CA LEU A 28 3.19 6.53 9.52
C LEU A 28 3.70 7.72 10.33
N HIS A 29 3.47 7.76 11.64
CA HIS A 29 3.82 8.87 12.54
C HIS A 29 3.22 10.21 12.09
N VAL A 30 1.93 10.20 11.69
CA VAL A 30 1.17 11.38 11.25
C VAL A 30 -0.18 11.44 11.95
N SER A 31 -0.96 12.48 11.69
CA SER A 31 -2.34 12.56 12.19
C SER A 31 -3.30 11.68 11.37
N GLU A 32 -4.39 11.22 11.99
CA GLU A 32 -5.46 10.51 11.28
C GLU A 32 -6.05 11.35 10.12
N ARG A 33 -6.14 12.68 10.32
CA ARG A 33 -6.55 13.62 9.27
C ARG A 33 -5.62 13.58 8.06
N THR A 34 -4.31 13.48 8.30
CA THR A 34 -3.30 13.35 7.24
C THR A 34 -3.47 12.03 6.47
N VAL A 35 -3.71 10.92 7.17
CA VAL A 35 -4.01 9.63 6.51
C VAL A 35 -5.27 9.73 5.66
N ARG A 36 -6.35 10.35 6.16
CA ARG A 36 -7.57 10.56 5.37
C ARG A 36 -7.29 11.34 4.08
N ALA A 37 -6.45 12.36 4.13
CA ALA A 37 -6.03 13.11 2.95
C ALA A 37 -5.24 12.24 1.96
N HIS A 38 -4.29 11.44 2.44
CA HIS A 38 -3.53 10.52 1.58
C HIS A 38 -4.43 9.44 0.96
N VAL A 39 -5.35 8.85 1.72
CA VAL A 39 -6.31 7.85 1.21
C VAL A 39 -7.20 8.46 0.15
N ALA A 40 -7.71 9.68 0.35
CA ALA A 40 -8.51 10.38 -0.64
C ALA A 40 -7.71 10.63 -1.94
N ALA A 41 -6.47 11.13 -1.82
CA ALA A 41 -5.60 11.37 -2.97
C ALA A 41 -5.23 10.07 -3.72
N VAL A 42 -4.98 8.97 -2.99
CA VAL A 42 -4.76 7.65 -3.57
C VAL A 42 -5.99 7.20 -4.36
N MET A 43 -7.18 7.30 -3.76
CA MET A 43 -8.43 6.90 -4.41
C MET A 43 -8.71 7.74 -5.65
N GLU A 44 -8.48 9.05 -5.60
CA GLU A 44 -8.63 9.94 -6.75
C GLU A 44 -7.65 9.60 -7.87
N LYS A 45 -6.35 9.47 -7.56
CA LYS A 45 -5.29 9.20 -8.55
C LYS A 45 -5.38 7.81 -9.20
N LEU A 46 -5.98 6.86 -8.50
CA LEU A 46 -6.19 5.49 -8.99
C LEU A 46 -7.65 5.24 -9.44
N GLU A 47 -8.50 6.27 -9.43
CA GLU A 47 -9.89 6.20 -9.86
C GLU A 47 -10.72 5.13 -9.11
N LEU A 48 -10.49 5.01 -7.80
CA LEU A 48 -11.11 4.02 -6.93
C LEU A 48 -12.33 4.61 -6.21
N GLY A 49 -13.46 3.92 -6.28
CA GLY A 49 -14.73 4.40 -5.72
C GLY A 49 -14.91 4.16 -4.22
N SER A 50 -14.12 3.27 -3.60
CA SER A 50 -14.28 2.92 -2.18
C SER A 50 -12.98 2.50 -1.50
N ARG A 51 -12.97 2.53 -0.16
CA ARG A 51 -11.90 1.95 0.63
C ARG A 51 -11.71 0.46 0.33
N LEU A 52 -12.81 -0.30 0.20
CA LEU A 52 -12.74 -1.73 -0.10
C LEU A 52 -12.01 -1.99 -1.42
N THR A 53 -12.37 -1.25 -2.48
CA THR A 53 -11.68 -1.36 -3.78
C THR A 53 -10.21 -0.97 -3.68
N ALA A 54 -9.85 -0.03 -2.82
CA ALA A 54 -8.44 0.34 -2.59
C ALA A 54 -7.66 -0.73 -1.82
N CYS A 55 -8.26 -1.36 -0.80
CA CYS A 55 -7.66 -2.49 -0.10
C CYS A 55 -7.42 -3.67 -1.06
N LEU A 56 -8.43 -4.01 -1.88
CA LEU A 56 -8.32 -5.08 -2.88
C LEU A 56 -7.24 -4.77 -3.92
N ALA A 57 -7.24 -3.56 -4.50
CA ALA A 57 -6.22 -3.15 -5.46
C ALA A 57 -4.81 -3.22 -4.86
N SER A 58 -4.64 -2.81 -3.60
CA SER A 58 -3.35 -2.89 -2.90
C SER A 58 -2.92 -4.33 -2.61
N TYR A 59 -3.86 -5.17 -2.18
CA TYR A 59 -3.60 -6.58 -1.94
C TYR A 59 -3.18 -7.30 -3.24
N THR A 60 -3.94 -7.11 -4.33
CA THR A 60 -3.60 -7.66 -5.65
C THR A 60 -2.20 -7.20 -6.08
N PHE A 61 -1.92 -5.90 -5.97
CA PHE A 61 -0.60 -5.34 -6.30
C PHE A 61 0.55 -6.00 -5.52
N LEU A 62 0.37 -6.26 -4.22
CA LEU A 62 1.38 -6.94 -3.41
C LEU A 62 1.55 -8.42 -3.77
N THR A 63 0.45 -9.11 -4.10
CA THR A 63 0.50 -10.53 -4.50
C THR A 63 1.15 -10.72 -5.86
N GLU A 64 0.90 -9.84 -6.82
CA GLU A 64 1.55 -9.87 -8.14
C GLU A 64 3.05 -9.61 -8.02
N ARG A 65 3.47 -8.60 -7.23
CA ARG A 65 4.90 -8.34 -6.97
C ARG A 65 5.62 -9.47 -6.25
N ARG A 66 4.93 -10.21 -5.38
CA ARG A 66 5.50 -11.42 -4.75
C ARG A 66 5.64 -12.56 -5.75
N SER A 67 4.72 -12.66 -6.70
CA SER A 67 4.77 -13.67 -7.76
C SER A 67 5.93 -13.42 -8.74
N ASP A 68 6.27 -12.16 -8.97
CA ASP A 68 7.44 -11.75 -9.78
C ASP A 68 8.79 -11.90 -9.02
N ALA A 69 8.76 -12.00 -7.69
CA ALA A 69 9.93 -12.32 -6.89
C ALA A 69 10.21 -13.83 -6.98
N ARG A 70 11.02 -14.24 -7.96
CA ARG A 70 11.35 -15.64 -8.20
C ARG A 70 11.84 -16.32 -6.91
N PRO A 71 11.31 -17.50 -6.55
CA PRO A 71 11.77 -18.30 -5.40
C PRO A 71 13.11 -18.99 -5.71
N GLY A 72 14.20 -18.23 -5.86
CA GLY A 72 15.52 -18.80 -6.22
C GLY A 72 16.76 -17.93 -5.98
N GLU A 73 16.64 -16.72 -5.41
CA GLU A 73 17.82 -15.87 -5.15
C GLU A 73 18.33 -15.95 -3.70
N LEU A 74 17.64 -16.70 -2.83
CA LEU A 74 18.05 -16.95 -1.44
C LEU A 74 18.96 -18.19 -1.25
N ASP A 75 19.29 -18.91 -2.33
CA ASP A 75 20.10 -20.14 -2.30
C ASP A 75 21.47 -20.00 -3.00
N LYS A 76 22.17 -18.87 -2.77
CA LYS A 76 23.56 -18.69 -3.24
C LYS A 76 24.54 -18.23 -2.16
N SER A 77 24.13 -18.22 -0.88
CA SER A 77 25.00 -17.85 0.25
C SER A 77 25.35 -19.00 1.19
N ARG A 78 25.20 -20.25 0.75
CA ARG A 78 25.87 -21.41 1.36
C ARG A 78 26.88 -21.99 0.37
N SER A 79 27.97 -21.25 0.18
CA SER A 79 29.30 -21.85 -0.04
C SER A 79 29.95 -22.10 1.32
#